data_AF-W1Y1U6-F1
#
_entry.id   AF-W1Y1U6-F1
#
_cell.length_a   1.000
_cell.length_b   1.000
_cell.length_c   1.000
_cell.angle_alpha   90.00
_cell.angle_beta   90.00
_cell.angle_gamma   90.00
#
_symmetry.space_group_name_H-M   'P 1'
#
loop_
_entity.id
_entity.type
_entity.pdbx_description
1 polymer ?
#
loop_
_entity_poly.entity_id
_entity_poly.type
_entity_poly.pdbx_seq_one_letter_code
_entity_poly.pdbx_strand_id
1 'polypeptide(L)' 'LQEPTVLPAKIPNLLINGSSGIAVGMATNIPPHNLNEVCNGLTMLIDNPDVTVDELMTQIKGPDFPT' A
#
# COMPACT_ATOMS: atom_id res chain seq x y z
N LEU A 1 14.36 27.63 4.81
CA LEU A 1 13.94 26.41 5.52
C LEU A 1 14.45 25.22 4.72
N GLN A 2 15.10 24.25 5.36
CA GLN A 2 15.41 22.96 4.72
C GLN A 2 14.31 21.98 5.12
N GLU A 3 13.61 21.44 4.12
CA GLU A 3 12.56 20.46 4.31
C GLU A 3 13.04 19.09 3.81
N PRO A 4 12.63 17.99 4.46
CA PRO A 4 12.99 16.66 4.02
C PRO A 4 12.24 16.30 2.73
N THR A 5 12.91 15.60 1.81
CA THR A 5 12.28 15.12 0.57
C THR A 5 11.34 13.94 0.78
N VAL A 6 11.56 13.15 1.85
CA VAL A 6 10.74 12.02 2.25
C VAL A 6 10.63 11.94 3.77
N LEU A 7 9.55 11.32 4.26
CA LEU A 7 9.41 10.99 5.68
C LEU A 7 9.82 9.53 5.92
N PRO A 8 10.48 9.21 7.05
CA PRO A 8 10.84 7.84 7.41
C PRO A 8 9.60 7.06 7.91
N ALA A 9 8.66 6.78 7.01
CA ALA A 9 7.42 6.08 7.32
C ALA A 9 7.72 4.63 7.75
N LYS A 10 7.19 4.23 8.91
CA LYS A 10 7.32 2.85 9.45
C LYS A 10 6.25 1.90 8.90
N ILE A 11 5.24 2.44 8.23
CA ILE A 11 4.12 1.69 7.67
C ILE A 11 3.93 2.07 6.19
N PRO A 12 3.42 1.16 5.35
CA PRO A 12 3.17 1.40 3.94
C PRO A 12 1.96 2.32 3.72
N ASN A 13 2.13 3.61 4.01
CA ASN A 13 1.06 4.60 4.07
C ASN A 13 0.26 4.72 2.77
N LEU A 14 0.91 4.57 1.62
CA LEU A 14 0.26 4.67 0.31
C LEU A 14 -0.84 3.61 0.11
N LEU A 15 -0.62 2.39 0.60
CA LEU A 15 -1.61 1.31 0.47
C LEU A 15 -2.68 1.42 1.55
N ILE A 16 -2.28 1.75 2.77
CA ILE A 16 -3.19 1.82 3.92
C ILE A 16 -4.22 2.93 3.74
N ASN A 17 -3.77 4.13 3.35
CA ASN A 17 -4.63 5.30 3.23
C ASN A 17 -5.08 5.57 1.79
N GLY A 18 -4.42 4.96 0.79
CA GLY A 18 -4.70 5.25 -0.61
C GLY A 18 -4.20 6.64 -1.03
N SER A 19 -4.58 7.04 -2.24
CA SER A 19 -4.32 8.37 -2.78
C SER A 19 -5.24 8.62 -3.97
N SER A 20 -5.74 9.85 -4.10
CA SER A 20 -6.48 10.30 -5.29
C SER A 20 -5.87 11.60 -5.79
N GLY A 21 -5.66 11.70 -7.10
CA GLY A 21 -5.03 12.87 -7.69
C GLY A 21 -5.19 12.93 -9.20
N ILE A 22 -5.23 14.14 -9.75
CA ILE A 22 -5.33 14.41 -11.18
C ILE A 22 -4.17 15.34 -11.56
N ALA A 23 -3.45 14.97 -12.61
CA ALA A 23 -2.36 15.74 -13.20
C ALA A 23 -2.68 16.05 -14.68
N VAL A 24 -1.72 16.62 -15.41
CA VAL A 24 -1.89 16.89 -16.84
C VAL A 24 -1.81 15.58 -17.62
N GLY A 25 -2.95 15.11 -18.11
CA GLY A 25 -3.06 13.88 -18.92
C GLY A 25 -3.07 12.57 -18.12
N MET A 26 -3.10 12.61 -16.79
CA MET A 26 -3.05 11.44 -15.93
C MET A 26 -3.96 11.60 -14.70
N ALA A 27 -4.46 10.48 -14.18
CA ALA A 27 -5.19 10.43 -12.93
C ALA A 27 -4.73 9.19 -12.13
N THR A 28 -4.82 9.28 -10.80
CA THR A 28 -4.58 8.17 -9.88
C THR A 28 -5.72 8.07 -8.89
N ASN A 29 -6.11 6.83 -8.57
CA ASN A 29 -7.07 6.52 -7.52
C ASN A 29 -6.71 5.16 -6.92
N ILE A 30 -6.09 5.18 -5.75
CA ILE A 30 -5.68 4.00 -4.99
C ILE A 30 -6.59 3.94 -3.76
N PRO A 31 -7.35 2.85 -3.57
CA PRO A 31 -8.22 2.72 -2.40
C PRO A 31 -7.42 2.35 -1.14
N PRO A 32 -7.98 2.65 0.05
CA PRO A 32 -7.39 2.21 1.32
C PRO A 32 -7.44 0.69 1.48
N HIS A 33 -6.49 0.15 2.24
CA HIS A 33 -6.38 -1.28 2.55
C HIS A 33 -6.15 -1.50 4.04
N ASN A 34 -6.54 -2.68 4.53
CA ASN A 34 -6.37 -3.01 5.92
C ASN A 34 -4.88 -3.15 6.31
N LEU A 35 -4.46 -2.47 7.39
CA LEU A 35 -3.07 -2.49 7.85
C LEU A 35 -2.54 -3.90 8.14
N ASN A 36 -3.35 -4.76 8.77
CA ASN A 36 -2.91 -6.10 9.14
C ASN A 36 -2.70 -6.97 7.89
N GLU A 37 -3.61 -6.87 6.92
CA GLU A 37 -3.49 -7.60 5.66
C GLU A 37 -2.24 -7.20 4.87
N VAL A 38 -1.96 -5.89 4.79
CA VAL A 38 -0.75 -5.40 4.12
C VAL A 38 0.52 -5.82 4.87
N CYS A 39 0.55 -5.75 6.20
CA CYS A 39 1.70 -6.21 6.98
C CYS A 39 1.94 -7.71 6.85
N ASN A 40 0.88 -8.52 6.79
CA ASN A 40 0.99 -9.97 6.57
C ASN A 40 1.52 -10.28 5.16
N GLY A 41 1.02 -9.58 4.13
CA GLY A 41 1.54 -9.69 2.77
C GLY A 41 3.00 -9.27 2.66
N LEU A 42 3.40 -8.21 3.36
CA LEU A 42 4.82 -7.80 3.44
C LEU A 42 5.69 -8.84 4.14
N THR A 43 5.20 -9.45 5.22
CA THR A 43 5.93 -10.52 5.92
C THR A 43 6.10 -11.73 5.01
N MET A 44 5.06 -12.12 4.29
CA MET A 44 5.12 -13.18 3.27
C MET A 44 6.15 -12.87 2.18
N LEU A 45 6.22 -11.62 1.71
CA LEU A 45 7.20 -11.19 0.70
C LEU A 45 8.63 -11.14 1.26
N ILE A 46 8.81 -10.81 2.54
CA ILE A 46 10.12 -10.87 3.21
C ILE A 46 10.60 -12.32 3.32
N ASP A 47 9.72 -13.25 3.69
CA ASP A 47 10.03 -14.66 3.85
C ASP A 47 10.28 -15.36 2.50
N ASN A 48 9.53 -14.97 1.47
CA ASN A 48 9.69 -15.45 0.10
C ASN A 48 9.64 -14.29 -0.92
N PRO A 49 10.81 -13.82 -1.38
CA PRO A 49 10.89 -12.75 -2.38
C PRO A 49 10.28 -13.10 -3.74
N ASP A 50 10.13 -14.39 -4.05
CA ASP A 50 9.55 -14.89 -5.31
C ASP A 50 8.02 -15.08 -5.24
N VAL A 51 7.38 -14.64 -4.15
CA VAL A 51 5.93 -14.74 -3.99
C VAL A 51 5.20 -14.03 -5.12
N THR A 52 4.19 -14.71 -5.67
CA THR A 52 3.38 -14.20 -6.77
C THR A 52 2.30 -13.26 -6.27
N VAL A 53 1.73 -12.47 -7.19
CA VAL A 53 0.58 -11.61 -6.87
C VAL A 53 -0.62 -12.42 -6.41
N ASP A 54 -0.87 -13.59 -7.04
CA ASP A 54 -1.99 -14.47 -6.67
C ASP A 54 -1.85 -14.99 -5.22
N GLU A 55 -0.63 -15.29 -4.79
CA GLU A 55 -0.34 -15.68 -3.41
C GLU A 55 -0.49 -14.50 -2.45
N LEU A 56 -0.05 -13.29 -2.82
CA LEU A 56 -0.25 -12.09 -2.00
C LEU A 56 -1.74 -11.75 -1.80
N MET A 57 -2.58 -12.00 -2.80
CA MET A 57 -4.03 -11.84 -2.70
C MET A 57 -4.69 -12.77 -1.68
N THR A 58 -3.99 -13.83 -1.22
CA THR A 58 -4.47 -14.65 -0.09
C THR A 58 -4.39 -13.92 1.25
N GLN A 59 -3.45 -12.98 1.38
CA GLN A 59 -3.29 -12.13 2.58
C GLN A 59 -4.04 -10.81 2.45
N ILE A 60 -4.02 -10.19 1.26
CA ILE A 60 -4.67 -8.91 0.97
C ILE A 60 -5.98 -9.21 0.24
N LYS A 61 -7.08 -9.24 0.99
CA LYS A 61 -8.40 -9.66 0.48
C LYS A 61 -9.03 -8.60 -0.41
N GLY A 62 -8.67 -7.34 -0.19
CA GLY A 62 -9.10 -6.23 -1.00
C GLY A 62 -9.07 -4.90 -0.24
N PRO A 63 -9.72 -3.87 -0.80
CA PRO A 63 -9.85 -2.57 -0.18
C PRO A 63 -10.65 -2.60 1.13
N ASP A 64 -10.22 -1.77 2.08
CA ASP A 64 -10.87 -1.57 3.38
C ASP A 64 -11.34 -0.12 3.49
N PHE A 65 -12.61 0.12 3.19
CA PHE A 65 -13.18 1.47 3.19
C PHE A 65 -13.69 1.83 4.59
N PRO A 66 -13.38 3.03 5.10
CA PRO A 66 -13.98 3.51 6.34
C PRO A 66 -15.46 3.86 6.09
N THR A 67 -16.35 2.89 6.31
CA THR A 67 -17.81 3.05 6.37
C THR A 67 -18.37 2.34 7.59
#